data_AF-C0XT78-F1
#
_entry.id   AF-C0XT78-F1
#
_cell.length_a   1.000
_cell.length_b   1.000
_cell.length_c   1.000
_cell.angle_alpha   90.00
_cell.angle_beta   90.00
_cell.angle_gamma   90.00
#
_symmetry.space_group_name_H-M   'P 1'
#
loop_
_entity.id
_entity.type
_entity.pdbx_description
1 polymer ?
#
loop_
_entity_poly.entity_id
_entity_poly.type
_entity_poly.pdbx_seq_one_letter_code
_entity_poly.pdbx_strand_id
1 'polypeptide(L)' 'MHTTAEEVSQRIAEILAEPVGSLAEEADQLRRAHQVLNHALNAD' A
#
# COMPACT_ATOMS: atom_id res chain seq x y z
N MET A 1 3.63 -18.57 0.22
CA MET A 1 4.48 -17.57 0.89
C MET A 1 3.54 -16.75 1.75
N HIS A 2 3.60 -16.86 3.08
CA HIS A 2 2.77 -16.02 3.95
C HIS A 2 3.38 -14.63 3.94
N THR A 3 2.64 -13.62 3.50
CA THR A 3 3.06 -12.23 3.64
C THR A 3 2.81 -11.83 5.09
N THR A 4 3.87 -11.50 5.82
CA THR A 4 3.76 -11.11 7.23
C THR A 4 3.19 -9.69 7.35
N ALA A 5 2.56 -9.37 8.49
CA ALA A 5 2.04 -8.03 8.75
C ALA A 5 3.13 -6.94 8.65
N GLU A 6 4.39 -7.29 8.96
CA GLU A 6 5.54 -6.38 8.86
C GLU A 6 5.88 -6.08 7.39
N GLU A 7 5.91 -7.09 6.51
CA GLU A 7 6.13 -6.90 5.07
C GLU A 7 5.04 -6.06 4.41
N VAL A 8 3.77 -6.28 4.79
CA VAL A 8 2.63 -5.48 4.31
C VAL A 8 2.77 -4.03 4.75
N SER A 9 3.14 -3.81 6.01
CA SER A 9 3.29 -2.48 6.60
C SER A 9 4.45 -1.71 5.96
N GLN A 10 5.59 -2.37 5.72
CA GLN A 10 6.73 -1.79 5.02
C GLN A 10 6.34 -1.37 3.59
N ARG A 11 5.65 -2.24 2.86
CA ARG A 11 5.22 -1.98 1.48
C ARG A 11 4.25 -0.80 1.39
N ILE A 12 3.33 -0.68 2.33
CA ILE A 12 2.40 0.46 2.41
C ILE A 12 3.17 1.75 2.70
N ALA A 13 4.14 1.72 3.62
CA ALA A 13 4.97 2.88 3.93
C ALA A 13 5.79 3.34 2.72
N GLU A 14 6.34 2.41 1.93
CA GLU A 14 7.05 2.71 0.69
C GLU A 14 6.15 3.41 -0.33
N ILE A 15 4.91 2.91 -0.50
CA ILE A 15 3.93 3.52 -1.40
C ILE A 15 3.63 4.95 -0.96
N LEU A 16 3.35 5.16 0.33
CA LEU A 16 2.99 6.49 0.86
C LEU A 16 4.17 7.46 0.94
N ALA A 17 5.41 6.98 0.89
CA ALA A 17 6.61 7.80 0.87
C ALA A 17 6.93 8.36 -0.54
N GLU A 18 6.27 7.88 -1.59
CA GLU A 18 6.45 8.42 -2.94
C GLU A 18 6.00 9.90 -2.98
N PRO A 19 6.82 10.82 -3.49
CA PRO A 19 6.41 12.21 -3.63
C PRO A 19 5.32 12.32 -4.70
N VAL A 20 4.22 12.98 -4.36
CA VAL A 20 3.08 13.24 -5.25
C VAL A 20 2.97 14.73 -5.55
N GLY A 21 2.67 15.07 -6.80
CA GLY A 21 2.57 16.47 -7.27
C GLY A 21 1.16 17.04 -7.22
N SER A 22 0.15 16.20 -6.96
CA SER A 22 -1.27 16.57 -7.00
C SER A 22 -2.13 15.70 -6.08
N LEU A 23 -3.30 16.21 -5.69
CA LEU A 23 -4.29 15.42 -4.93
C LEU A 23 -4.75 14.15 -5.67
N ALA A 24 -4.80 14.19 -7.00
CA ALA A 24 -5.19 13.03 -7.79
C ALA A 24 -4.14 11.90 -7.68
N GLU A 25 -2.86 12.26 -7.66
CA GLU A 25 -1.76 11.32 -7.45
C GLU A 25 -1.73 10.81 -6.00
N GLU A 26 -2.00 11.65 -5.01
CA GLU A 26 -2.15 11.25 -3.61
C GLU A 26 -3.30 10.24 -3.42
N ALA A 27 -4.44 10.48 -4.09
CA ALA A 27 -5.57 9.55 -4.06
C ALA A 27 -5.24 8.22 -4.73
N ASP A 28 -4.50 8.23 -5.85
CA ASP A 28 -4.04 7.00 -6.50
C ASP A 28 -3.05 6.23 -5.62
N GLN A 29 -2.11 6.94 -5.01
CA GLN A 29 -1.14 6.39 -4.06
C GLN A 29 -1.85 5.72 -2.88
N LEU A 30 -2.83 6.38 -2.27
CA LEU A 30 -3.63 5.81 -1.19
C LEU A 30 -4.42 4.57 -1.65
N ARG A 31 -5.00 4.61 -2.86
CA ARG A 31 -5.68 3.47 -3.47
C ARG A 31 -4.74 2.27 -3.62
N ARG A 32 -3.49 2.48 -4.06
CA ARG A 32 -2.48 1.42 -4.17
C ARG A 32 -2.14 0.82 -2.81
N ALA A 33 -1.93 1.64 -1.78
CA ALA A 33 -1.70 1.16 -0.42
C ALA A 33 -2.87 0.30 0.09
N HIS A 34 -4.11 0.74 -0.15
CA HIS A 34 -5.31 -0.03 0.18
C HIS A 34 -5.42 -1.37 -0.58
N GLN A 35 -4.95 -1.45 -1.82
CA GLN A 35 -4.92 -2.70 -2.58
C GLN A 35 -3.93 -3.69 -1.97
N VAL A 36 -2.77 -3.24 -1.52
CA VAL A 36 -1.77 -4.08 -0.83
C VAL A 36 -2.35 -4.66 0.46
N LEU A 37 -3.01 -3.82 1.27
CA LEU A 37 -3.68 -4.27 2.49
C LEU A 37 -4.78 -5.30 2.20
N ASN A 38 -5.67 -5.00 1.23
CA ASN A 38 -6.74 -5.93 0.87
C ASN A 38 -6.20 -7.24 0.33
N HIS A 39 -5.14 -7.22 -0.47
CA HIS A 39 -4.53 -8.45 -0.96
C HIS A 39 -4.00 -9.27 0.21
N ALA A 40 -3.29 -8.66 1.16
CA ALA A 40 -2.80 -9.38 2.34
C ALA A 40 -3.92 -9.96 3.20
N LEU A 41 -5.05 -9.26 3.34
CA LEU A 41 -6.20 -9.75 4.12
C LEU A 41 -7.00 -10.86 3.44
N ASN A 42 -6.94 -10.97 2.10
CA ASN A 42 -7.73 -11.94 1.33
C ASN A 42 -6.89 -13.04 0.66
N ALA A 43 -5.55 -12.96 0.76
CA ALA A 43 -4.64 -13.97 0.22
C ALA A 43 -4.30 -15.10 1.22
N ASP A 44 -4.91 -15.07 2.40
CA ASP A 44 -4.92 -16.15 3.40
C ASP A 44 -6.07 -17.15 3.13
#